data_AF-A0A4U5MRM2-F1
#
_entry.id   AF-A0A4U5MRM2-F1
#
_cell.length_a   1.000
_cell.length_b   1.000
_cell.length_c   1.000
_cell.angle_alpha   90.00
_cell.angle_beta   90.00
_cell.angle_gamma   90.00
#
_symmetry.space_group_name_H-M   'P 1'
#
loop_
_entity.id
_entity.type
_entity.pdbx_description
1 polymer ?
#
loop_
_entity_poly.entity_id
_entity_poly.type
_entity_poly.pdbx_seq_one_letter_code
_entity_poly.pdbx_strand_id
1 'polypeptide(L)'
;MEAIPLVCIDSVVGILDDFQPLKDVSSNWATVATTHDQNRQNFGLTLITNGEEIVFSLSQNNLVLSEARVSHLLDTNKKFLRCVELEVLESTDLLTTRSSWTITFEEIQTKFLSLFLPHLAGNRFACSSKHWQLMDLVYPVMEPKRIQFLDLAYDGAQSEAFLQHQINEKNFLRKIRLRESWPVSYLLLLDSAIREKQCFELNLMETPFVLDFNFVNGILQHWMAKPGRTDTLRLIGQFGFDVKDLLKEDRSDYSVSSASVLSQHADGSPLTIVHVAVLPIINVCDSDDDEDDD
;
A
#
# COMPACT_ATOMS: atom_id res chain seq x y z
N MET A 1 35.45 -12.25 12.09
CA MET A 1 34.50 -11.37 11.37
C MET A 1 33.15 -11.54 12.02
N GLU A 2 32.57 -10.46 12.52
CA GLU A 2 31.21 -10.49 13.09
C GLU A 2 30.20 -10.79 11.98
N ALA A 3 29.35 -11.79 12.19
CA ALA A 3 28.30 -12.15 11.24
C ALA A 3 27.25 -11.04 11.23
N ILE A 4 26.97 -10.46 10.06
CA ILE A 4 25.90 -9.47 9.90
C ILE A 4 24.56 -10.18 10.12
N PRO A 5 23.75 -9.80 11.14
CA PRO A 5 22.45 -10.41 11.33
C PRO A 5 21.53 -10.11 10.15
N LEU A 6 20.80 -11.12 9.65
CA LEU A 6 19.87 -10.93 8.52
C LEU A 6 18.80 -9.88 8.79
N VAL A 7 18.38 -9.75 10.06
CA VAL A 7 17.44 -8.71 10.51
C VAL A 7 17.99 -7.29 10.25
N CYS A 8 19.31 -7.10 10.34
CA CYS A 8 19.95 -5.83 10.02
C CYS A 8 19.85 -5.53 8.51
N ILE A 9 20.06 -6.54 7.66
CA ILE A 9 19.91 -6.42 6.21
C ILE A 9 18.47 -6.07 5.85
N ASP A 10 17.48 -6.75 6.43
CA ASP A 10 16.07 -6.43 6.19
C ASP A 10 15.71 -5.01 6.63
N SER A 11 16.27 -4.57 7.77
CA SER A 11 16.03 -3.22 8.27
C SER A 11 16.59 -2.17 7.34
N VAL A 12 17.80 -2.38 6.80
CA VAL A 12 18.43 -1.45 5.86
C VAL A 12 17.73 -1.49 4.50
N VAL A 13 17.43 -2.66 3.96
CA VAL A 13 16.66 -2.80 2.71
C VAL A 13 15.26 -2.20 2.86
N GLY A 14 14.61 -2.38 4.00
CA GLY A 14 13.32 -1.74 4.28
C GLY A 14 13.39 -0.21 4.46
N ILE A 15 14.57 0.37 4.64
CA ILE A 15 14.79 1.82 4.60
C ILE A 15 15.07 2.28 3.17
N LEU A 16 15.90 1.54 2.45
CA LEU A 16 16.43 1.95 1.14
C LEU A 16 15.57 1.48 -0.04
N ASP A 17 14.62 0.58 0.20
CA ASP A 17 13.81 -0.13 -0.81
C ASP A 17 14.67 -0.88 -1.84
N ASP A 18 15.98 -1.09 -1.56
CA ASP A 18 16.96 -1.65 -2.48
C ASP A 18 18.14 -2.31 -1.73
N PHE A 19 18.68 -3.38 -2.31
CA PHE A 19 19.91 -4.04 -1.89
C PHE A 19 21.15 -3.43 -2.53
N GLN A 20 21.03 -2.70 -3.64
CA GLN A 20 22.19 -2.16 -4.36
C GLN A 20 23.10 -1.29 -3.47
N PRO A 21 22.56 -0.36 -2.64
CA PRO A 21 23.42 0.42 -1.75
C PRO A 21 24.21 -0.43 -0.75
N LEU A 22 23.68 -1.58 -0.33
CA LEU A 22 24.39 -2.53 0.53
C LEU A 22 25.51 -3.26 -0.21
N LYS A 23 25.32 -3.54 -1.51
CA LYS A 23 26.32 -4.18 -2.36
C LYS A 23 27.56 -3.29 -2.55
N ASP A 24 27.39 -1.97 -2.42
CA ASP A 24 28.47 -1.00 -2.63
C ASP A 24 29.29 -0.69 -1.37
N VAL A 25 28.87 -1.15 -0.18
CA VAL A 25 29.56 -0.86 1.10
C VAL A 25 30.91 -1.60 1.21
N SER A 26 30.92 -2.90 0.90
CA SER A 26 32.13 -3.74 0.92
C SER A 26 31.85 -5.11 0.28
N SER A 27 32.89 -5.88 -0.04
CA SER A 27 32.76 -7.24 -0.58
C SER A 27 31.98 -8.20 0.32
N ASN A 28 32.12 -8.09 1.64
CA ASN A 28 31.38 -8.90 2.60
C ASN A 28 29.88 -8.55 2.56
N TRP A 29 29.55 -7.26 2.63
CA TRP A 29 28.16 -6.79 2.54
C TRP A 29 27.53 -7.17 1.19
N ALA A 30 28.28 -7.05 0.08
CA ALA A 30 27.83 -7.49 -1.24
C ALA A 30 27.48 -8.98 -1.27
N THR A 31 28.32 -9.83 -0.68
CA THR A 31 28.09 -11.28 -0.63
C THR A 31 26.85 -11.60 0.20
N VAL A 32 26.71 -11.01 1.39
CA VAL A 32 25.56 -11.30 2.26
C VAL A 32 24.27 -10.72 1.69
N ALA A 33 24.29 -9.49 1.16
CA ALA A 33 23.15 -8.87 0.49
C ALA A 33 22.71 -9.70 -0.73
N THR A 34 23.64 -10.12 -1.58
CA THR A 34 23.33 -10.96 -2.76
C THR A 34 22.79 -12.32 -2.35
N THR A 35 23.39 -12.95 -1.32
CA THR A 35 22.88 -14.23 -0.80
C THR A 35 21.48 -14.06 -0.24
N HIS A 36 21.22 -13.00 0.50
CA HIS A 36 19.90 -12.74 1.08
C HIS A 36 18.86 -12.47 0.00
N ASP A 37 19.16 -11.59 -0.95
CA ASP A 37 18.33 -11.25 -2.11
C ASP A 37 17.95 -12.51 -2.92
N GLN A 38 18.93 -13.34 -3.28
CA GLN A 38 18.73 -14.57 -4.06
C GLN A 38 17.91 -15.64 -3.33
N ASN A 39 18.00 -15.70 -2.00
CA ASN A 39 17.30 -16.71 -1.20
C ASN A 39 15.99 -16.19 -0.61
N ARG A 40 15.70 -14.88 -0.76
CA ARG A 40 14.51 -14.25 -0.20
C ARG A 40 13.26 -14.85 -0.83
N GLN A 41 12.33 -15.26 0.03
CA GLN A 41 11.05 -15.83 -0.40
C GLN A 41 9.93 -14.98 0.16
N ASN A 42 9.36 -14.17 -0.72
CA ASN A 42 8.20 -13.34 -0.41
C ASN A 42 6.92 -14.16 -0.56
N PHE A 43 6.02 -14.02 0.38
CA PHE A 43 4.69 -14.62 0.33
C PHE A 43 3.64 -13.60 0.79
N GLY A 44 2.41 -13.79 0.32
CA GLY A 44 1.22 -13.17 0.84
C GLY A 44 0.52 -14.11 1.81
N LEU A 45 -0.13 -13.54 2.79
CA LEU A 45 -0.96 -14.24 3.75
C LEU A 45 -2.38 -13.71 3.67
N THR A 46 -3.34 -14.59 3.43
CA THR A 46 -4.76 -14.26 3.50
C THR A 46 -5.39 -14.97 4.69
N LEU A 47 -6.01 -14.21 5.58
CA LEU A 47 -6.86 -14.67 6.67
C LEU A 47 -8.31 -14.45 6.27
N ILE A 48 -9.14 -15.48 6.40
CA ILE A 48 -10.56 -15.42 6.06
C ILE A 48 -11.34 -15.96 7.23
N THR A 49 -12.35 -15.23 7.69
CA THR A 49 -13.16 -15.63 8.83
C THR A 49 -14.65 -15.44 8.57
N ASN A 50 -15.44 -16.30 9.19
CA ASN A 50 -16.90 -16.20 9.29
C ASN A 50 -17.36 -15.83 10.73
N GLY A 51 -16.41 -15.51 11.62
CA GLY A 51 -16.67 -15.22 13.03
C GLY A 51 -16.57 -16.43 13.97
N GLU A 52 -16.62 -17.66 13.46
CA GLU A 52 -16.46 -18.88 14.26
C GLU A 52 -15.08 -19.51 14.03
N GLU A 53 -14.69 -19.58 12.76
CA GLU A 53 -13.45 -20.19 12.32
C GLU A 53 -12.60 -19.17 11.56
N ILE A 54 -11.30 -19.41 11.55
CA ILE A 54 -10.37 -18.69 10.71
C ILE A 54 -9.66 -19.66 9.81
N VAL A 55 -9.81 -19.42 8.52
CA VAL A 55 -9.05 -20.06 7.48
C VAL A 55 -7.89 -19.17 7.12
N PHE A 56 -6.70 -19.74 7.01
CA PHE A 56 -5.59 -19.03 6.39
C PHE A 56 -5.12 -19.73 5.11
N SER A 57 -4.53 -18.95 4.22
CA SER A 57 -3.83 -19.43 3.04
C SER A 57 -2.58 -18.60 2.78
N LEU A 58 -1.54 -19.25 2.26
CA LEU A 58 -0.31 -18.57 1.84
C LEU A 58 -0.26 -18.56 0.32
N SER A 59 0.17 -17.44 -0.24
CA SER A 59 0.35 -17.29 -1.68
C SER A 59 1.76 -16.84 -2.02
N GLN A 60 2.27 -17.29 -3.17
CA GLN A 60 3.53 -16.82 -3.73
C GLN A 60 3.30 -16.53 -5.21
N ASN A 61 3.67 -15.32 -5.68
CA ASN A 61 3.43 -14.89 -7.06
C ASN A 61 1.96 -15.06 -7.49
N ASN A 62 1.02 -14.68 -6.61
CA ASN A 62 -0.43 -14.82 -6.80
C ASN A 62 -0.94 -16.26 -6.94
N LEU A 63 -0.13 -17.26 -6.59
CA LEU A 63 -0.54 -18.67 -6.56
C LEU A 63 -0.64 -19.14 -5.12
N VAL A 64 -1.81 -19.67 -4.74
CA VAL A 64 -2.02 -20.29 -3.43
C VAL A 64 -1.15 -21.54 -3.31
N LEU A 65 -0.42 -21.63 -2.21
CA LEU A 65 0.51 -22.72 -1.94
C LEU A 65 -0.25 -23.94 -1.41
N SER A 66 0.19 -25.12 -1.84
CA SER A 66 -0.30 -26.39 -1.28
C SER A 66 0.24 -26.62 0.12
N GLU A 67 -0.42 -27.52 0.86
CA GLU A 67 -0.04 -27.78 2.24
C GLU A 67 1.40 -28.28 2.39
N ALA A 68 1.76 -29.30 1.61
CA ALA A 68 3.11 -29.85 1.59
C ALA A 68 4.17 -28.77 1.27
N ARG A 69 3.82 -27.78 0.43
CA ARG A 69 4.74 -26.69 0.09
C ARG A 69 4.93 -25.74 1.25
N VAL A 70 3.87 -25.42 1.98
CA VAL A 70 3.95 -24.56 3.17
C VAL A 70 4.72 -25.24 4.29
N SER A 71 4.47 -26.51 4.58
CA SER A 71 5.28 -27.26 5.57
C SER A 71 6.76 -27.22 5.20
N HIS A 72 7.09 -27.50 3.93
CA HIS A 72 8.47 -27.44 3.45
C HIS A 72 9.09 -26.03 3.58
N LEU A 73 8.34 -24.97 3.24
CA LEU A 73 8.81 -23.58 3.36
C LEU A 73 9.13 -23.24 4.81
N LEU A 74 8.21 -23.58 5.70
CA LEU A 74 8.36 -23.36 7.13
C LEU A 74 9.54 -24.18 7.65
N ASP A 75 9.79 -25.41 7.21
CA ASP A 75 10.86 -26.22 7.81
C ASP A 75 12.27 -25.88 7.30
N THR A 76 12.41 -25.46 6.04
CA THR A 76 13.73 -25.49 5.39
C THR A 76 14.50 -24.17 5.53
N ASN A 77 13.83 -23.02 5.51
CA ASN A 77 14.51 -21.73 5.33
C ASN A 77 13.80 -20.52 5.95
N LYS A 78 13.25 -20.66 7.17
CA LYS A 78 12.51 -19.59 7.88
C LYS A 78 13.20 -18.22 7.84
N LYS A 79 14.53 -18.18 7.97
CA LYS A 79 15.30 -16.92 8.01
C LYS A 79 15.17 -16.05 6.75
N PHE A 80 14.80 -16.62 5.60
CA PHE A 80 14.61 -15.90 4.32
C PHE A 80 13.14 -15.65 3.95
N LEU A 81 12.19 -16.17 4.74
CA LEU A 81 10.76 -15.99 4.51
C LEU A 81 10.30 -14.58 4.87
N ARG A 82 9.56 -13.91 3.99
CA ARG A 82 8.99 -12.58 4.25
C ARG A 82 7.51 -12.55 3.85
N CYS A 83 6.64 -12.25 4.80
CA CYS A 83 5.25 -11.91 4.55
C CYS A 83 5.21 -10.44 4.12
N VAL A 84 5.03 -10.22 2.82
CA VAL A 84 5.02 -8.87 2.23
C VAL A 84 3.60 -8.30 2.13
N GLU A 85 2.60 -9.17 2.19
CA GLU A 85 1.20 -8.84 2.06
C GLU A 85 0.39 -9.59 3.11
N LEU A 86 -0.43 -8.87 3.86
CA LEU A 86 -1.45 -9.45 4.73
C LEU A 86 -2.81 -8.98 4.23
N GLU A 87 -3.68 -9.92 3.95
CA GLU A 87 -5.07 -9.70 3.58
C GLU A 87 -5.98 -10.34 4.62
N VAL A 88 -6.98 -9.61 5.10
CA VAL A 88 -7.98 -10.11 6.05
C VAL A 88 -9.37 -9.90 5.48
N LEU A 89 -10.06 -11.01 5.23
CA LEU A 89 -11.34 -11.07 4.55
C LEU A 89 -12.42 -11.63 5.46
N GLU A 90 -13.64 -11.18 5.22
CA GLU A 90 -14.86 -11.76 5.78
C GLU A 90 -15.52 -12.62 4.71
N SER A 91 -15.95 -13.83 5.10
CA SER A 91 -16.66 -14.76 4.22
C SER A 91 -17.97 -15.19 4.86
N THR A 92 -19.06 -15.03 4.12
CA THR A 92 -20.37 -15.58 4.49
C THR A 92 -20.53 -17.04 4.09
N ASP A 93 -19.72 -17.52 3.15
CA ASP A 93 -19.76 -18.90 2.69
C ASP A 93 -18.73 -19.75 3.44
N LEU A 94 -19.16 -20.96 3.82
CA LEU A 94 -18.30 -21.98 4.44
C LEU A 94 -17.10 -22.24 3.52
N LEU A 95 -15.93 -21.86 4.01
CA LEU A 95 -14.66 -21.82 3.30
C LEU A 95 -14.25 -23.23 2.86
N THR A 96 -14.64 -23.61 1.65
CA THR A 96 -14.30 -24.89 1.03
C THR A 96 -13.31 -24.68 -0.12
N THR A 97 -12.26 -23.89 0.10
CA THR A 97 -11.11 -23.91 -0.80
C THR A 97 -10.20 -25.10 -0.46
N ARG A 98 -9.76 -25.85 -1.47
CA ARG A 98 -9.03 -27.13 -1.32
C ARG A 98 -7.61 -27.04 -0.71
N SER A 99 -7.19 -25.88 -0.22
CA SER A 99 -5.83 -25.63 0.30
C SER A 99 -5.80 -24.64 1.46
N SER A 100 -6.92 -24.53 2.20
CA SER A 100 -7.03 -23.70 3.39
C SER A 100 -6.84 -24.51 4.66
N TRP A 101 -6.12 -23.93 5.63
CA TRP A 101 -6.03 -24.48 6.97
C TRP A 101 -7.01 -23.75 7.88
N THR A 102 -7.89 -24.51 8.51
CA THR A 102 -8.76 -24.00 9.57
C THR A 102 -8.00 -24.01 10.89
N ILE A 103 -8.00 -22.87 11.58
CA ILE A 103 -7.40 -22.71 12.91
C ILE A 103 -8.37 -21.94 13.81
N THR A 104 -8.25 -22.19 15.11
CA THR A 104 -9.02 -21.44 16.12
C THR A 104 -8.38 -20.08 16.40
N PHE A 105 -9.15 -19.15 16.97
CA PHE A 105 -8.63 -17.85 17.43
C PHE A 105 -7.48 -17.99 18.44
N GLU A 106 -7.56 -18.97 19.34
CA GLU A 106 -6.51 -19.26 20.32
C GLU A 106 -5.20 -19.73 19.65
N GLU A 107 -5.33 -20.57 18.62
CA GLU A 107 -4.18 -21.00 17.83
C GLU A 107 -3.57 -19.87 17.01
N ILE A 108 -4.39 -18.89 16.58
CA ILE A 108 -3.85 -17.70 15.94
C ILE A 108 -2.96 -16.92 16.90
N GLN A 109 -3.46 -16.66 18.10
CA GLN A 109 -2.73 -15.92 19.12
C GLN A 109 -1.41 -16.60 19.49
N THR A 110 -1.44 -17.92 19.67
CA THR A 110 -0.31 -18.67 20.26
C THR A 110 0.69 -19.18 19.22
N LYS A 111 0.21 -19.69 18.08
CA LYS A 111 1.04 -20.38 17.08
C LYS A 111 1.23 -19.56 15.81
N PHE A 112 0.17 -18.92 15.34
CA PHE A 112 0.18 -18.29 14.02
C PHE A 112 0.92 -16.95 14.05
N LEU A 113 0.58 -16.08 14.99
CA LEU A 113 1.27 -14.81 15.15
C LEU A 113 2.76 -15.04 15.43
N SER A 114 3.12 -15.97 16.32
CA SER A 114 4.53 -16.28 16.60
C SER A 114 5.31 -16.80 15.38
N LEU A 115 4.64 -17.52 14.48
CA LEU A 115 5.25 -18.06 13.25
C LEU A 115 5.43 -16.98 12.17
N PHE A 116 4.46 -16.09 11.97
CA PHE A 116 4.47 -15.14 10.86
C PHE A 116 4.90 -13.72 11.25
N LEU A 117 4.78 -13.32 12.52
CA LEU A 117 5.22 -12.00 13.04
C LEU A 117 6.66 -11.64 12.70
N PRO A 118 7.64 -12.56 12.88
CA PRO A 118 9.03 -12.26 12.55
C PRO A 118 9.25 -12.03 11.05
N HIS A 119 8.33 -12.53 10.23
CA HIS A 119 8.42 -12.49 8.77
C HIS A 119 7.56 -11.37 8.16
N LEU A 120 6.62 -10.78 8.91
CA LEU A 120 5.80 -9.65 8.49
C LEU A 120 6.67 -8.41 8.25
N ALA A 121 7.02 -8.21 6.97
CA ALA A 121 7.60 -6.98 6.44
C ALA A 121 6.51 -5.90 6.31
N GLY A 122 5.29 -6.30 5.94
CA GLY A 122 4.10 -5.47 6.00
C GLY A 122 4.01 -4.42 4.91
N ASN A 123 4.53 -4.69 3.70
CA ASN A 123 4.50 -3.72 2.60
C ASN A 123 3.05 -3.41 2.18
N ARG A 124 2.17 -4.41 2.21
CA ARG A 124 0.75 -4.28 1.90
C ARG A 124 -0.09 -4.85 3.03
N PHE A 125 -1.11 -4.09 3.44
CA PHE A 125 -2.13 -4.54 4.35
C PHE A 125 -3.50 -4.25 3.76
N ALA A 126 -4.30 -5.29 3.58
CA ALA A 126 -5.68 -5.21 3.13
C ALA A 126 -6.60 -5.81 4.20
N CYS A 127 -7.63 -5.09 4.60
CA CYS A 127 -8.64 -5.57 5.52
C CYS A 127 -10.02 -5.18 5.02
N SER A 128 -10.86 -6.18 4.76
CA SER A 128 -12.29 -5.99 4.49
C SER A 128 -13.18 -6.69 5.50
N SER A 129 -12.60 -7.25 6.57
CA SER A 129 -13.34 -7.98 7.59
C SER A 129 -13.83 -7.06 8.69
N LYS A 130 -15.08 -7.25 9.13
CA LYS A 130 -15.64 -6.54 10.30
C LYS A 130 -15.59 -7.35 11.58
N HIS A 131 -14.95 -8.52 11.54
CA HIS A 131 -14.87 -9.39 12.70
C HIS A 131 -13.88 -8.83 13.73
N TRP A 132 -14.43 -8.13 14.73
CA TRP A 132 -13.67 -7.43 15.76
C TRP A 132 -12.64 -8.29 16.49
N GLN A 133 -12.93 -9.57 16.77
CA GLN A 133 -11.99 -10.47 17.46
C GLN A 133 -10.72 -10.71 16.65
N LEU A 134 -10.83 -10.73 15.31
CA LEU A 134 -9.66 -10.89 14.45
C LEU A 134 -8.91 -9.57 14.33
N MET A 135 -9.64 -8.45 14.29
CA MET A 135 -9.05 -7.11 14.22
C MET A 135 -8.26 -6.75 15.49
N ASP A 136 -8.76 -7.14 16.66
CA ASP A 136 -8.05 -7.03 17.94
C ASP A 136 -6.70 -7.74 17.94
N LEU A 137 -6.53 -8.76 17.08
CA LEU A 137 -5.28 -9.49 16.94
C LEU A 137 -4.39 -8.92 15.86
N VAL A 138 -4.98 -8.44 14.76
CA VAL A 138 -4.23 -8.02 13.58
C VAL A 138 -3.72 -6.58 13.71
N TYR A 139 -4.54 -5.63 14.16
CA TYR A 139 -4.12 -4.23 14.20
C TYR A 139 -2.89 -3.98 15.10
N PRO A 140 -2.80 -4.50 16.34
CA PRO A 140 -1.62 -4.27 17.19
C PRO A 140 -0.32 -4.83 16.58
N VAL A 141 -0.45 -5.90 15.80
CA VAL A 141 0.65 -6.55 15.10
C VAL A 141 1.12 -5.72 13.89
N MET A 142 0.18 -5.12 13.17
CA MET A 142 0.44 -4.34 11.97
C MET A 142 0.80 -2.88 12.26
N GLU A 143 0.38 -2.34 13.40
CA GLU A 143 0.60 -0.95 13.80
C GLU A 143 2.09 -0.52 13.74
N PRO A 144 3.05 -1.30 14.28
CA PRO A 144 4.46 -0.92 14.20
C PRO A 144 5.08 -1.11 12.81
N LYS A 145 4.37 -1.73 11.85
CA LYS A 145 4.92 -2.09 10.54
C LYS A 145 4.94 -0.91 9.57
N ARG A 146 5.79 -1.00 8.55
CA ARG A 146 5.95 0.02 7.51
C ARG A 146 5.07 -0.31 6.30
N ILE A 147 3.81 0.07 6.40
CA ILE A 147 2.83 -0.21 5.37
C ILE A 147 2.96 0.81 4.23
N GLN A 148 3.24 0.32 3.02
CA GLN A 148 3.29 1.14 1.81
C GLN A 148 1.93 1.23 1.14
N PHE A 149 1.17 0.13 1.12
CA PHE A 149 -0.19 0.09 0.61
C PHE A 149 -1.17 -0.37 1.67
N LEU A 150 -2.10 0.53 1.98
CA LEU A 150 -3.17 0.30 2.93
C LEU A 150 -4.51 0.23 2.20
N ASP A 151 -5.26 -0.86 2.39
CA ASP A 151 -6.60 -1.06 1.86
C ASP A 151 -7.53 -1.43 3.04
N LEU A 152 -8.41 -0.52 3.46
CA LEU A 152 -9.20 -0.70 4.68
C LEU A 152 -10.69 -0.47 4.46
N ALA A 153 -11.50 -1.43 4.90
CA ALA A 153 -12.91 -1.22 5.19
C ALA A 153 -13.08 -0.55 6.56
N TYR A 154 -14.14 0.25 6.70
CA TYR A 154 -14.49 0.86 7.96
C TYR A 154 -15.15 -0.16 8.91
N ASP A 155 -14.54 -0.37 10.08
CA ASP A 155 -15.06 -1.26 11.14
C ASP A 155 -15.39 -0.51 12.45
N GLY A 156 -15.25 0.81 12.47
CA GLY A 156 -15.44 1.65 13.64
C GLY A 156 -14.13 2.21 14.20
N ALA A 157 -14.08 2.39 15.52
CA ALA A 157 -13.01 3.12 16.19
C ALA A 157 -11.60 2.49 16.02
N GLN A 158 -11.51 1.19 15.72
CA GLN A 158 -10.24 0.50 15.57
C GLN A 158 -9.56 0.80 14.23
N SER A 159 -10.27 0.58 13.12
CA SER A 159 -9.79 0.97 11.78
C SER A 159 -9.46 2.46 11.70
N GLU A 160 -10.25 3.30 12.37
CA GLU A 160 -10.00 4.73 12.57
C GLU A 160 -8.65 5.02 13.24
N ALA A 161 -8.45 4.49 14.45
CA ALA A 161 -7.22 4.69 15.20
C ALA A 161 -6.00 4.14 14.45
N PHE A 162 -6.17 2.99 13.79
CA PHE A 162 -5.13 2.36 13.00
C PHE A 162 -4.74 3.23 11.79
N LEU A 163 -5.69 3.71 11.00
CA LEU A 163 -5.45 4.60 9.87
C LEU A 163 -4.75 5.89 10.33
N GLN A 164 -5.22 6.49 11.42
CA GLN A 164 -4.63 7.69 11.99
C GLN A 164 -3.19 7.46 12.44
N HIS A 165 -2.90 6.35 13.10
CA HIS A 165 -1.53 5.99 13.47
C HIS A 165 -0.64 5.83 12.23
N GLN A 166 -1.10 5.10 11.21
CA GLN A 166 -0.32 4.88 9.99
C GLN A 166 -0.01 6.19 9.26
N ILE A 167 -0.97 7.12 9.17
CA ILE A 167 -0.77 8.42 8.52
C ILE A 167 0.14 9.33 9.33
N ASN A 168 -0.10 9.47 10.63
CA ASN A 168 0.63 10.45 11.44
C ASN A 168 2.08 10.02 11.69
N GLU A 169 2.28 8.76 12.07
CA GLU A 169 3.55 8.27 12.61
C GLU A 169 4.48 7.68 11.55
N LYS A 170 3.98 7.32 10.35
CA LYS A 170 4.77 6.60 9.34
C LYS A 170 4.92 7.42 8.06
N ASN A 171 6.15 7.49 7.54
CA ASN A 171 6.45 8.21 6.29
C ASN A 171 6.48 7.29 5.04
N PHE A 172 6.12 6.01 5.21
CA PHE A 172 6.25 4.99 4.16
C PHE A 172 4.98 4.75 3.36
N LEU A 173 3.85 5.30 3.83
CA LEU A 173 2.56 5.11 3.20
C LEU A 173 2.54 5.81 1.82
N ARG A 174 2.36 5.00 0.78
CA ARG A 174 2.37 5.40 -0.63
C ARG A 174 1.00 5.36 -1.26
N LYS A 175 0.16 4.43 -0.81
CA LYS A 175 -1.17 4.18 -1.37
C LYS A 175 -2.17 3.93 -0.26
N ILE A 176 -3.34 4.55 -0.39
CA ILE A 176 -4.47 4.37 0.51
C ILE A 176 -5.69 4.03 -0.35
N ARG A 177 -6.36 2.92 -0.01
CA ARG A 177 -7.70 2.61 -0.47
C ARG A 177 -8.61 2.49 0.73
N LEU A 178 -9.69 3.25 0.75
CA LEU A 178 -10.72 3.13 1.75
C LEU A 178 -11.98 2.55 1.11
N ARG A 179 -12.69 1.73 1.88
CA ARG A 179 -13.97 1.14 1.52
C ARG A 179 -14.99 1.43 2.60
N GLU A 180 -16.25 1.44 2.19
CA GLU A 180 -17.40 1.67 3.05
C GLU A 180 -17.51 3.10 3.61
N SER A 181 -18.37 3.27 4.63
CA SER A 181 -18.80 4.57 5.14
C SER A 181 -17.89 5.13 6.22
N TRP A 182 -16.76 5.71 5.81
CA TRP A 182 -15.86 6.46 6.69
C TRP A 182 -16.45 7.83 7.10
N PRO A 183 -16.13 8.36 8.29
CA PRO A 183 -16.56 9.71 8.68
C PRO A 183 -15.92 10.79 7.80
N VAL A 184 -16.70 11.80 7.39
CA VAL A 184 -16.24 12.91 6.53
C VAL A 184 -15.06 13.68 7.11
N SER A 185 -14.91 13.70 8.44
CA SER A 185 -13.76 14.30 9.12
C SER A 185 -12.41 13.71 8.69
N TYR A 186 -12.38 12.48 8.17
CA TYR A 186 -11.15 11.83 7.71
C TYR A 186 -10.61 12.41 6.40
N LEU A 187 -11.39 13.19 5.63
CA LEU A 187 -10.87 13.85 4.44
C LEU A 187 -9.66 14.75 4.76
N LEU A 188 -9.69 15.44 5.90
CA LEU A 188 -8.56 16.28 6.34
C LEU A 188 -7.30 15.44 6.65
N LEU A 189 -7.47 14.26 7.23
CA LEU A 189 -6.36 13.33 7.50
C LEU A 189 -5.80 12.73 6.19
N LEU A 190 -6.65 12.47 5.20
CA LEU A 190 -6.22 11.97 3.89
C LEU A 190 -5.49 13.05 3.08
N ASP A 191 -5.93 14.30 3.19
CA ASP A 191 -5.24 15.46 2.62
C ASP A 191 -3.82 15.58 3.20
N SER A 192 -3.66 15.48 4.53
CA SER A 192 -2.32 15.52 5.16
C SER A 192 -1.44 14.35 4.72
N ALA A 193 -2.01 13.15 4.55
CA ALA A 193 -1.26 12.00 4.04
C ALA A 193 -0.66 12.28 2.65
N ILE A 194 -1.39 12.92 1.74
CA ILE A 194 -0.88 13.25 0.40
C ILE A 194 0.10 14.43 0.46
N ARG A 195 -0.21 15.47 1.23
CA ARG A 195 0.60 16.70 1.24
C ARG A 195 1.94 16.50 1.95
N GLU A 196 1.89 15.89 3.11
CA GLU A 196 3.03 15.82 4.02
C GLU A 196 3.89 14.59 3.75
N LYS A 197 3.28 13.48 3.33
CA LYS A 197 3.96 12.19 3.18
C LYS A 197 4.29 11.86 1.71
N GLN A 198 4.64 10.60 1.47
CA GLN A 198 4.93 10.02 0.15
C GLN A 198 3.70 9.36 -0.48
N CYS A 199 2.49 9.66 0.00
CA CYS A 199 1.26 9.07 -0.51
C CYS A 199 0.88 9.69 -1.87
N PHE A 200 0.98 8.91 -2.95
CA PHE A 200 0.68 9.36 -4.31
C PHE A 200 -0.60 8.75 -4.87
N GLU A 201 -1.23 7.80 -4.17
CA GLU A 201 -2.47 7.17 -4.62
C GLU A 201 -3.51 7.16 -3.50
N LEU A 202 -4.66 7.78 -3.76
CA LEU A 202 -5.82 7.78 -2.87
C LEU A 202 -7.04 7.25 -3.62
N ASN A 203 -7.57 6.13 -3.15
CA ASN A 203 -8.73 5.46 -3.73
C ASN A 203 -9.89 5.42 -2.73
N LEU A 204 -10.94 6.15 -3.05
CA LEU A 204 -12.16 6.35 -2.28
C LEU A 204 -13.40 5.93 -3.07
N MET A 205 -13.23 5.12 -4.13
CA MET A 205 -14.32 4.69 -5.01
C MET A 205 -15.43 3.94 -4.25
N GLU A 206 -15.04 3.20 -3.22
CA GLU A 206 -15.95 2.38 -2.42
C GLU A 206 -16.43 3.09 -1.15
N THR A 207 -16.22 4.41 -1.04
CA THR A 207 -16.73 5.22 0.08
C THR A 207 -17.82 6.19 -0.41
N PRO A 208 -18.65 6.73 0.50
CA PRO A 208 -19.61 7.77 0.15
C PRO A 208 -18.99 9.17 0.03
N PHE A 209 -17.65 9.28 0.02
CA PHE A 209 -17.01 10.59 -0.09
C PHE A 209 -17.20 11.19 -1.48
N VAL A 210 -17.73 12.41 -1.49
CA VAL A 210 -17.77 13.27 -2.66
C VAL A 210 -16.67 14.31 -2.50
N LEU A 211 -15.64 14.22 -3.34
CA LEU A 211 -14.53 15.16 -3.35
C LEU A 211 -14.95 16.44 -4.05
N ASP A 212 -14.91 17.55 -3.33
CA ASP A 212 -15.19 18.86 -3.91
C ASP A 212 -13.98 19.44 -4.65
N PHE A 213 -14.24 20.48 -5.44
CA PHE A 213 -13.20 21.13 -6.25
C PHE A 213 -12.05 21.68 -5.40
N ASN A 214 -12.36 22.24 -4.23
CA ASN A 214 -11.36 22.88 -3.37
C ASN A 214 -10.40 21.86 -2.76
N PHE A 215 -10.92 20.72 -2.33
CA PHE A 215 -10.14 19.59 -1.83
C PHE A 215 -9.15 19.10 -2.90
N VAL A 216 -9.66 18.83 -4.11
CA VAL A 216 -8.84 18.30 -5.21
C VAL A 216 -7.82 19.34 -5.68
N ASN A 217 -8.24 20.58 -5.94
CA ASN A 217 -7.33 21.65 -6.35
C ASN A 217 -6.26 21.93 -5.30
N GLY A 218 -6.61 21.89 -4.01
CA GLY A 218 -5.64 22.07 -2.92
C GLY A 218 -4.57 20.97 -2.89
N ILE A 219 -4.96 19.71 -3.06
CA ILE A 219 -4.01 18.59 -3.18
C ILE A 219 -3.11 18.78 -4.40
N LEU A 220 -3.69 19.14 -5.55
CA LEU A 220 -2.94 19.32 -6.80
C LEU A 220 -1.91 20.44 -6.68
N GLN A 221 -2.32 21.63 -6.22
CA GLN A 221 -1.41 22.75 -6.00
C GLN A 221 -0.23 22.37 -5.11
N HIS A 222 -0.51 21.66 -4.01
CA HIS A 222 0.53 21.20 -3.10
C HIS A 222 1.43 20.12 -3.72
N TRP A 223 0.85 19.19 -4.47
CA TRP A 223 1.59 18.13 -5.14
C TRP A 223 2.61 18.68 -6.13
N MET A 224 2.16 19.67 -6.91
CA MET A 224 2.96 20.37 -7.91
C MET A 224 4.07 21.24 -7.30
N ALA A 225 3.79 21.91 -6.17
CA ALA A 225 4.75 22.80 -5.54
C ALA A 225 5.95 22.07 -4.89
N LYS A 226 5.88 20.75 -4.70
CA LYS A 226 6.90 19.97 -3.98
C LYS A 226 7.95 19.41 -4.95
N PRO A 227 9.19 19.95 -4.95
CA PRO A 227 10.25 19.47 -5.84
C PRO A 227 10.64 18.01 -5.52
N GLY A 228 11.01 17.25 -6.55
CA GLY A 228 11.52 15.89 -6.42
C GLY A 228 10.48 14.78 -6.39
N ARG A 229 9.19 15.09 -6.58
CA ARG A 229 8.15 14.06 -6.80
C ARG A 229 8.22 13.53 -8.23
N THR A 230 8.56 12.25 -8.38
CA THR A 230 8.57 11.54 -9.67
C THR A 230 7.31 10.70 -9.88
N ASP A 231 6.56 10.45 -8.81
CA ASP A 231 5.34 9.63 -8.86
C ASP A 231 4.16 10.39 -9.47
N THR A 232 3.32 9.65 -10.19
CA THR A 232 2.03 10.13 -10.69
C THR A 232 1.01 10.15 -9.56
N LEU A 233 0.39 11.31 -9.32
CA LEU A 233 -0.71 11.43 -8.37
C LEU A 233 -1.98 10.79 -8.95
N ARG A 234 -2.58 9.89 -8.19
CA ARG A 234 -3.80 9.17 -8.57
C ARG A 234 -4.88 9.42 -7.53
N LEU A 235 -5.93 10.13 -7.93
CA LEU A 235 -7.12 10.35 -7.11
C LEU A 235 -8.30 9.62 -7.76
N ILE A 236 -8.86 8.67 -7.03
CA ILE A 236 -9.92 7.77 -7.50
C ILE A 236 -11.10 7.93 -6.53
N GLY A 237 -12.28 8.32 -7.00
CA GLY A 237 -13.43 8.55 -6.12
C GLY A 237 -14.61 9.20 -6.82
N GLN A 238 -15.60 9.64 -6.03
CA GLN A 238 -16.72 10.44 -6.53
C GLN A 238 -16.33 11.93 -6.46
N PHE A 239 -16.65 12.69 -7.51
CA PHE A 239 -16.29 14.11 -7.61
C PHE A 239 -17.55 14.96 -7.72
N GLY A 240 -17.64 16.00 -6.89
CA GLY A 240 -18.80 16.92 -6.85
C GLY A 240 -18.79 17.98 -7.95
N PHE A 241 -17.94 17.84 -8.97
CA PHE A 241 -17.70 18.82 -10.03
C PHE A 241 -17.26 18.11 -11.31
N ASP A 242 -17.35 18.79 -12.47
CA ASP A 242 -16.80 18.26 -13.71
C ASP A 242 -15.28 18.36 -13.66
N VAL A 243 -14.58 17.23 -13.67
CA VAL A 243 -13.11 17.19 -13.65
C VAL A 243 -12.50 17.97 -14.82
N LYS A 244 -13.22 18.15 -15.93
CA LYS A 244 -12.76 19.03 -17.01
C LYS A 244 -12.59 20.48 -16.59
N ASP A 245 -13.29 20.93 -15.55
CA ASP A 245 -13.12 22.28 -15.02
C ASP A 245 -11.75 22.46 -14.36
N LEU A 246 -11.11 21.38 -13.87
CA LEU A 246 -9.69 21.41 -13.47
C LEU A 246 -8.73 21.58 -14.65
N LEU A 247 -9.13 21.12 -15.85
CA LEU A 247 -8.32 21.22 -17.07
C LEU A 247 -8.46 22.58 -17.77
N LYS A 248 -9.58 23.28 -17.55
CA LYS A 248 -9.88 24.58 -18.17
C LYS A 248 -9.19 25.75 -17.47
N GLU A 249 -8.72 25.55 -16.24
CA GLU A 249 -7.79 26.50 -15.65
C GLU A 249 -6.45 26.35 -16.37
N ASP A 250 -6.25 27.18 -17.38
CA ASP A 250 -4.99 27.35 -18.09
C ASP A 250 -3.93 27.76 -17.08
N ARG A 251 -3.17 26.78 -16.59
CA ARG A 251 -2.07 26.99 -15.65
C ARG A 251 -0.79 26.68 -16.40
N SER A 252 0.02 27.71 -16.60
CA SER A 252 1.33 27.66 -17.29
C SER A 252 2.32 26.63 -16.72
N ASP A 253 2.04 26.11 -15.53
CA ASP A 253 3.02 25.42 -14.71
C ASP A 253 2.84 23.89 -14.73
N TYR A 254 1.78 23.34 -15.34
CA TYR A 254 1.58 21.88 -15.43
C TYR A 254 0.57 21.41 -16.49
N SER A 255 0.77 20.17 -16.98
CA SER A 255 -0.22 19.45 -17.79
C SER A 255 -0.91 18.38 -16.97
N VAL A 256 -2.25 18.40 -16.89
CA VAL A 256 -3.00 17.22 -16.45
C VAL A 256 -3.13 16.28 -17.65
N SER A 257 -2.43 15.15 -17.60
CA SER A 257 -2.30 14.25 -18.75
C SER A 257 -3.60 13.56 -19.18
N SER A 258 -4.51 13.28 -18.23
CA SER A 258 -5.75 12.54 -18.53
C SER A 258 -6.76 12.57 -17.38
N ALA A 259 -7.98 13.02 -17.66
CA ALA A 259 -9.15 12.73 -16.83
C ALA A 259 -10.03 11.71 -17.58
N SER A 260 -10.30 10.57 -16.96
CA SER A 260 -11.10 9.51 -17.58
C SER A 260 -12.33 9.18 -16.73
N VAL A 261 -13.50 9.26 -17.35
CA VAL A 261 -14.75 8.70 -16.79
C VAL A 261 -14.77 7.24 -17.20
N LEU A 262 -14.64 6.33 -16.24
CA LEU A 262 -14.42 4.90 -16.53
C LEU A 262 -15.70 4.05 -16.47
N SER A 263 -16.73 4.47 -15.73
CA SER A 263 -18.02 3.76 -15.67
C SER A 263 -19.13 4.63 -15.04
N GLN A 264 -20.34 4.06 -14.89
CA GLN A 264 -21.42 4.60 -14.06
C GLN A 264 -21.68 3.61 -12.91
N HIS A 265 -21.98 4.11 -11.71
CA HIS A 265 -22.47 3.29 -10.59
C HIS A 265 -23.86 2.70 -10.90
N ALA A 266 -24.31 1.72 -10.10
CA ALA A 266 -25.64 1.13 -10.22
C ALA A 266 -26.79 2.16 -10.01
N ASP A 267 -26.50 3.28 -9.36
CA ASP A 267 -27.41 4.40 -9.14
C ASP A 267 -27.36 5.47 -10.26
N GLY A 268 -26.54 5.26 -11.30
CA GLY A 268 -26.38 6.18 -12.43
C GLY A 268 -25.40 7.33 -12.22
N SER A 269 -24.75 7.44 -11.05
CA SER A 269 -23.71 8.45 -10.83
C SER A 269 -22.43 8.13 -11.64
N PRO A 270 -21.81 9.11 -12.32
CA PRO A 270 -20.61 8.87 -13.13
C PRO A 270 -19.39 8.60 -12.26
N LEU A 271 -18.72 7.46 -12.50
CA LEU A 271 -17.43 7.15 -11.93
C LEU A 271 -16.35 7.91 -12.69
N THR A 272 -15.65 8.80 -11.99
CA THR A 272 -14.55 9.57 -12.57
C THR A 272 -13.24 9.17 -11.92
N ILE A 273 -12.21 8.93 -12.72
CA ILE A 273 -10.84 8.78 -12.25
C ILE A 273 -10.04 9.98 -12.73
N VAL A 274 -9.34 10.60 -11.79
CA VAL A 274 -8.44 11.71 -12.08
C VAL A 274 -7.02 11.18 -12.02
N HIS A 275 -6.44 11.00 -13.22
CA HIS A 275 -5.04 10.67 -13.37
C HIS A 275 -4.26 11.95 -13.66
N VAL A 276 -3.56 12.46 -12.65
CA VAL A 276 -2.67 13.60 -12.87
C VAL A 276 -1.25 13.07 -13.00
N ALA A 277 -0.85 12.73 -14.23
CA ALA A 277 0.56 12.56 -14.52
C ALA A 277 1.21 13.93 -14.62
N VAL A 278 2.04 14.23 -13.65
CA VAL A 278 2.89 15.41 -13.67
C VAL A 278 4.12 15.04 -14.48
N LEU A 279 4.15 15.46 -15.75
CA LEU A 279 5.38 15.41 -16.51
C LEU A 279 6.22 16.62 -16.11
N PRO A 280 7.51 16.46 -15.74
CA PRO A 280 8.39 17.61 -15.63
C PRO A 280 8.39 18.29 -17.01
N ILE A 281 8.03 19.57 -17.05
CA ILE A 281 8.32 20.41 -18.21
C ILE A 281 9.85 20.53 -18.20
N ILE A 282 10.51 19.63 -18.93
CA ILE A 282 11.88 19.87 -19.34
C ILE A 282 11.74 21.03 -20.30
N ASN A 283 11.97 22.25 -19.81
CA ASN A 283 12.38 23.33 -20.70
C ASN A 283 13.65 22.81 -21.35
N VAL A 284 13.48 22.22 -22.54
CA VAL A 284 14.54 22.20 -23.53
C VAL A 284 14.72 23.69 -23.79
N CYS A 285 15.68 24.29 -23.07
CA CYS A 285 16.21 25.55 -23.51
C CYS A 285 16.67 25.27 -24.92
N ASP A 286 15.92 25.78 -25.90
CA ASP A 286 16.45 26.00 -27.23
C ASP A 286 17.72 26.80 -26.99
N SER A 287 18.86 26.12 -27.07
CA SER A 287 20.11 26.78 -27.36
C SER A 287 19.88 27.38 -28.73
N ASP A 288 19.57 28.68 -28.75
CA ASP A 288 19.74 29.51 -29.92
C ASP A 288 21.14 29.21 -30.45
N ASP A 289 21.21 28.34 -31.45
CA ASP A 289 22.44 28.14 -32.22
C ASP A 289 22.68 29.47 -32.92
N ASP A 290 23.74 30.12 -32.46
CA ASP A 290 24.34 31.31 -33.06
C ASP A 290 24.41 31.13 -34.58
N GLU A 291 23.67 31.96 -35.31
CA GLU A 291 23.91 32.21 -36.73
C GLU A 291 25.30 32.87 -36.86
N ASP A 292 26.31 32.06 -37.13
CA ASP A 292 27.57 32.52 -37.72
C ASP A 292 27.28 32.97 -39.16
N ASP A 293 27.05 34.28 -39.32
CA ASP A 293 27.14 35.00 -40.60
C ASP A 293 28.60 35.15 -41.06
N ASP A 294 28.77 35.10 -42.38
CA ASP A 294 29.99 35.14 -43.21
C ASP A 294 31.15 36.10 -42.82
#